data_AF-A0A8J6KV32-F1
#
_entry.id   AF-A0A8J6KV32-F1
#
_cell.length_a   1.000
_cell.length_b   1.000
_cell.length_c   1.000
_cell.angle_alpha   90.00
_cell.angle_beta   90.00
_cell.angle_gamma   90.00
#
_symmetry.space_group_name_H-M   'P 1'
#
loop_
_entity.id
_entity.type
_entity.pdbx_description
1 polymer ?
#
loop_
_entity_poly.entity_id
_entity_poly.type
_entity_poly.pdbx_seq_one_letter_code
_entity_poly.pdbx_strand_id
1 'polypeptide(L)'
;MTGSGHKAGKEIADMARGKWVLWGLEAGPGESFSHQTGLEKLLLFFPETLAIVSDTGEPQGELTIEVQKGKYRDEQGILTHCLLVHACSRGFIDKSPCGSSLLGYLTNKLELMEQHSQEFIKQSLGFQTIQLGHQQAEMFIVEQTIHSEEDIPFSCQFYLLSDG
;
A
#
# COMPACT_ATOMS: atom_id res chain seq x y z
N MET A 1 -20.12 -22.37 -20.73
CA MET A 1 -19.40 -21.09 -20.73
C MET A 1 -20.07 -20.16 -19.74
N THR A 2 -19.53 -20.03 -18.53
CA THR A 2 -19.77 -18.95 -17.54
C THR A 2 -18.99 -19.32 -16.28
N GLY A 3 -18.16 -18.41 -15.76
CA GLY A 3 -17.46 -18.66 -14.49
C GLY A 3 -16.23 -17.80 -14.16
N SER A 4 -15.78 -16.91 -15.04
CA SER A 4 -14.54 -16.14 -14.82
C SER A 4 -14.73 -14.84 -14.02
N GLY A 5 -15.93 -14.25 -14.00
CA GLY A 5 -16.14 -12.90 -13.46
C GLY A 5 -16.26 -12.80 -11.94
N HIS A 6 -16.62 -13.89 -11.25
CA HIS A 6 -16.83 -13.85 -9.80
C HIS A 6 -15.55 -14.04 -8.98
N LYS A 7 -14.45 -14.48 -9.61
CA LYS A 7 -13.19 -14.81 -8.90
C LYS A 7 -12.33 -13.57 -8.65
N ALA A 8 -12.14 -12.71 -9.65
CA ALA A 8 -11.36 -11.49 -9.54
C ALA A 8 -11.98 -10.45 -8.59
N GLY A 9 -13.31 -10.31 -8.59
CA GLY A 9 -14.00 -9.37 -7.68
C GLY A 9 -13.93 -9.76 -6.20
N LYS A 10 -13.78 -11.06 -5.90
CA LYS A 10 -13.59 -11.55 -4.54
C LYS A 10 -12.15 -11.34 -4.04
N GLU A 11 -11.19 -11.42 -4.95
CA GLU A 11 -9.75 -11.31 -4.71
C GLU A 11 -9.31 -9.89 -4.33
N ILE A 12 -9.84 -8.88 -5.03
CA ILE A 12 -9.63 -7.45 -4.68
C ILE A 12 -10.24 -7.14 -3.31
N ALA A 13 -11.43 -7.70 -3.04
CA ALA A 13 -12.14 -7.47 -1.78
C ALA A 13 -11.47 -8.17 -0.58
N ASP A 14 -10.76 -9.29 -0.79
CA ASP A 14 -9.97 -9.95 0.27
C ASP A 14 -8.67 -9.19 0.57
N MET A 15 -8.06 -8.53 -0.42
CA MET A 15 -6.92 -7.63 -0.23
C MET A 15 -7.32 -6.36 0.56
N ALA A 16 -8.51 -5.79 0.27
CA ALA A 16 -9.09 -4.68 1.02
C ALA A 16 -9.52 -5.05 2.46
N ARG A 17 -9.60 -6.35 2.80
CA ARG A 17 -9.97 -6.83 4.14
C ARG A 17 -8.80 -7.38 4.94
N GLY A 18 -7.56 -7.16 4.51
CA GLY A 18 -6.38 -7.64 5.21
C GLY A 18 -6.26 -9.17 5.28
N LYS A 19 -6.95 -9.91 4.40
CA LYS A 19 -6.84 -11.37 4.30
C LYS A 19 -5.85 -11.74 3.21
N TRP A 20 -4.63 -12.09 3.63
CA TRP A 20 -3.64 -12.70 2.77
C TRP A 20 -4.04 -14.14 2.43
N VAL A 21 -4.29 -14.45 1.16
CA VAL A 21 -4.15 -15.82 0.65
C VAL A 21 -2.96 -15.83 -0.29
N LEU A 22 -1.84 -16.32 0.22
CA LEU A 22 -0.65 -16.58 -0.57
C LEU A 22 -0.94 -17.80 -1.47
N TRP A 23 -1.41 -17.59 -2.70
CA TRP A 23 -1.31 -18.64 -3.71
C TRP A 23 0.14 -18.66 -4.18
N GLY A 24 0.93 -19.54 -3.56
CA GLY A 24 2.22 -19.94 -4.09
C GLY A 24 2.03 -20.51 -5.50
N LEU A 25 3.00 -20.21 -6.37
CA LEU A 25 3.24 -20.98 -7.58
C LEU A 25 3.29 -22.46 -7.17
N GLU A 26 2.31 -23.27 -7.57
CA GLU A 26 2.29 -24.71 -7.30
C GLU A 26 3.55 -25.34 -7.92
N ALA A 27 4.58 -25.55 -7.11
CA ALA A 27 5.69 -26.44 -7.45
C ALA A 27 5.14 -27.87 -7.36
N GLY A 28 5.23 -28.61 -8.47
CA GLY A 28 4.78 -30.00 -8.52
C GLY A 28 5.45 -30.86 -7.45
N PRO A 29 4.78 -31.94 -6.98
CA PRO A 29 5.29 -32.76 -5.89
C PRO A 29 6.55 -33.51 -6.34
N GLY A 30 7.72 -33.11 -5.84
CA GLY A 30 8.96 -33.87 -6.07
C GLY A 30 10.30 -33.16 -5.81
N GLU A 31 10.34 -31.84 -5.62
CA GLU A 31 11.63 -31.14 -5.52
C GLU A 31 11.93 -30.69 -4.08
N SER A 32 12.65 -31.55 -3.36
CA SER A 32 13.30 -31.20 -2.12
C SER A 32 14.55 -30.35 -2.40
N PHE A 33 14.46 -29.03 -2.23
CA PHE A 33 15.63 -28.16 -2.26
C PHE A 33 16.24 -28.05 -0.85
N SER A 34 17.34 -28.78 -0.64
CA SER A 34 18.25 -28.58 0.48
C SER A 34 19.48 -27.78 0.01
N HIS A 35 19.85 -26.78 0.81
CA HIS A 35 21.06 -25.93 0.78
C HIS A 35 21.13 -24.73 -0.20
N GLN A 36 20.90 -23.54 0.40
CA GLN A 36 21.64 -22.26 0.30
C GLN A 36 22.16 -21.76 -1.07
N THR A 37 21.67 -20.58 -1.48
CA THR A 37 22.54 -19.52 -2.02
C THR A 37 22.20 -18.14 -1.42
N GLY A 38 23.22 -17.36 -1.04
CA GLY A 38 23.07 -16.04 -0.41
C GLY A 38 22.58 -14.92 -1.35
N LEU A 39 22.33 -15.21 -2.63
CA LEU A 39 21.91 -14.25 -3.65
C LEU A 39 20.38 -14.14 -3.78
N GLU A 40 19.64 -15.19 -3.47
CA GLU A 40 18.17 -15.19 -3.52
C GLU A 40 17.54 -14.22 -2.50
N LYS A 41 18.23 -13.98 -1.38
CA LYS A 41 17.82 -12.96 -0.41
C LYS A 41 18.03 -11.52 -0.91
N LEU A 42 18.94 -11.28 -1.86
CA LEU A 42 19.21 -9.93 -2.38
C LEU A 42 18.16 -9.49 -3.41
N LEU A 43 17.47 -10.45 -4.04
CA LEU A 43 16.36 -10.20 -4.96
C LEU A 43 15.07 -9.69 -4.27
N LEU A 44 15.03 -9.64 -2.94
CA LEU A 44 13.88 -9.10 -2.22
C LEU A 44 14.01 -7.59 -1.96
N PHE A 45 15.22 -7.01 -1.99
CA PHE A 45 15.45 -5.63 -1.49
C PHE A 45 15.32 -4.53 -2.54
N PHE A 46 14.30 -4.61 -3.39
CA PHE A 46 13.94 -3.53 -4.30
C PHE A 46 12.43 -3.34 -4.33
N PRO A 47 11.95 -2.09 -4.51
CA PRO A 47 10.55 -1.87 -4.80
C PRO A 47 10.21 -2.45 -6.17
N GLU A 48 9.13 -3.22 -6.24
CA GLU A 48 8.51 -3.66 -7.49
C GLU A 48 7.14 -3.00 -7.63
N THR A 49 6.86 -2.44 -8.80
CA THR A 49 5.59 -1.76 -9.10
C THR A 49 4.89 -2.42 -10.29
N LEU A 50 3.65 -2.86 -10.08
CA LEU A 50 2.77 -3.40 -11.09
C LEU A 50 1.68 -2.38 -11.45
N ALA A 51 1.43 -2.19 -12.73
CA ALA A 51 0.30 -1.39 -13.18
C ALA A 51 -1.02 -2.16 -13.02
N ILE A 52 -2.04 -1.50 -12.50
CA ILE A 52 -3.42 -1.99 -12.47
C ILE A 52 -4.13 -1.43 -13.70
N VAL A 53 -4.66 -2.31 -14.55
CA VAL A 53 -5.34 -1.93 -15.81
C VAL A 53 -6.75 -2.52 -15.88
N SER A 54 -7.66 -1.85 -16.58
CA SER A 54 -9.01 -2.37 -16.89
C SER A 54 -8.97 -3.54 -17.88
N ASP A 55 -10.13 -4.14 -18.15
CA ASP A 55 -10.31 -5.13 -19.22
C ASP A 55 -10.05 -4.56 -20.63
N THR A 56 -10.20 -3.24 -20.80
CA THR A 56 -9.82 -2.49 -22.00
C THR A 56 -8.32 -2.15 -22.06
N GLY A 57 -7.57 -2.41 -20.99
CA GLY A 57 -6.14 -2.09 -20.87
C GLY A 57 -5.86 -0.64 -20.45
N GLU A 58 -6.88 0.12 -20.03
CA GLU A 58 -6.70 1.48 -19.52
C GLU A 58 -6.07 1.45 -18.13
N PRO A 59 -5.08 2.31 -17.83
CA PRO A 59 -4.46 2.37 -16.51
C PRO A 59 -5.44 2.87 -15.46
N GLN A 60 -5.62 2.09 -14.39
CA GLN A 60 -6.50 2.39 -13.26
C GLN A 60 -5.71 2.70 -11.98
N GLY A 61 -4.44 2.30 -11.93
CA GLY A 61 -3.64 2.47 -10.74
C GLY A 61 -2.31 1.72 -10.78
N GLU A 62 -1.70 1.59 -9.62
CA GLU A 62 -0.45 0.88 -9.39
C GLU A 62 -0.48 0.14 -8.06
N LEU A 63 0.20 -1.00 -8.01
CA LEU A 63 0.53 -1.74 -6.79
C LEU A 63 2.04 -1.77 -6.64
N THR A 64 2.57 -1.26 -5.54
CA THR A 64 4.00 -1.27 -5.23
C THR A 64 4.25 -2.13 -4.00
N ILE A 65 5.24 -3.01 -4.05
CA ILE A 65 5.72 -3.79 -2.91
C ILE A 65 7.20 -3.49 -2.73
N GLU A 66 7.59 -3.12 -1.53
CA GLU A 66 8.98 -2.88 -1.14
C GLU A 66 9.33 -3.73 0.07
N VAL A 67 10.50 -4.40 0.03
CA VAL A 67 11.04 -5.12 1.19
C VAL A 67 12.38 -4.53 1.55
N GLN A 68 12.59 -4.26 2.83
CA GLN A 68 13.84 -3.75 3.38
C GLN A 68 14.25 -4.56 4.61
N LYS A 69 15.53 -4.53 4.96
CA LYS A 69 15.97 -5.02 6.28
C LYS A 69 15.67 -3.96 7.33
N GLY A 70 14.95 -4.35 8.37
CA GLY A 70 14.55 -3.47 9.45
C GLY A 70 15.02 -3.95 10.82
N LYS A 71 14.69 -3.15 11.82
CA LYS A 71 14.72 -3.57 13.22
C LYS A 71 13.35 -3.27 13.81
N TYR A 72 12.81 -4.26 14.49
CA TYR A 72 11.56 -4.16 15.22
C TYR A 72 11.87 -4.04 16.71
N ARG A 73 11.16 -3.16 17.42
CA ARG A 73 11.22 -3.04 18.86
C ARG A 73 9.89 -3.53 19.42
N ASP A 74 9.91 -4.61 20.18
CA ASP A 74 8.71 -5.12 20.84
C ASP A 74 8.30 -4.27 22.05
N GLU A 75 7.17 -4.61 22.65
CA GLU A 75 6.62 -3.94 23.85
C GLU A 75 7.57 -4.01 25.06
N GLN A 76 8.48 -4.99 25.09
CA GLN A 76 9.51 -5.13 26.14
C GLN A 76 10.76 -4.31 25.83
N GLY A 77 10.80 -3.63 24.67
CA GLY A 77 11.91 -2.80 24.23
C GLY A 77 13.06 -3.58 23.59
N ILE A 78 12.88 -4.88 23.32
CA ILE A 78 13.91 -5.73 22.71
C ILE A 78 13.94 -5.46 21.21
N LEU A 79 15.14 -5.21 20.70
CA LEU A 79 15.41 -4.97 19.30
C LEU A 79 15.70 -6.28 18.57
N THR A 80 14.85 -6.63 17.61
CA THR A 80 14.96 -7.82 16.77
C THR A 80 15.16 -7.44 15.31
N HIS A 81 16.04 -8.15 14.60
CA HIS A 81 16.19 -7.97 13.16
C HIS A 81 14.97 -8.55 12.42
N CYS A 82 14.40 -7.77 11.51
CA CYS A 82 13.20 -8.13 10.77
C CYS A 82 13.32 -7.78 9.29
N LEU A 83 12.35 -8.23 8.50
CA LEU A 83 12.05 -7.68 7.20
C LEU A 83 10.93 -6.66 7.37
N LEU A 84 11.12 -5.46 6.85
CA LEU A 84 10.08 -4.44 6.74
C LEU A 84 9.49 -4.56 5.33
N VAL A 85 8.21 -4.88 5.24
CA VAL A 85 7.48 -4.99 3.98
C VAL A 85 6.49 -3.85 3.90
N HIS A 86 6.55 -3.06 2.83
CA HIS A 86 5.59 -2.01 2.55
C HIS A 86 4.88 -2.32 1.23
N ALA A 87 3.56 -2.53 1.30
CA ALA A 87 2.72 -2.71 0.12
C ALA A 87 1.78 -1.50 -0.03
N CYS A 88 1.74 -0.89 -1.20
CA CYS A 88 0.92 0.27 -1.51
C CYS A 88 0.06 -0.01 -2.75
N SER A 89 -1.23 0.23 -2.66
CA SER A 89 -2.13 0.30 -3.82
C SER A 89 -2.58 1.73 -4.01
N ARG A 90 -2.52 2.25 -5.24
CA ARG A 90 -2.95 3.60 -5.58
C ARG A 90 -3.80 3.56 -6.84
N GLY A 91 -4.82 4.39 -6.89
CA GLY A 91 -5.72 4.48 -8.04
C GLY A 91 -6.68 5.64 -7.90
N PHE A 92 -7.84 5.51 -8.55
CA PHE A 92 -8.86 6.53 -8.55
C PHE A 92 -10.24 5.91 -8.29
N ILE A 93 -11.04 6.57 -7.47
CA ILE A 93 -12.48 6.32 -7.31
C ILE A 93 -13.20 7.60 -7.70
N ASP A 94 -14.12 7.55 -8.68
CA ASP A 94 -14.83 8.73 -9.18
C ASP A 94 -13.90 9.92 -9.49
N LYS A 95 -12.76 9.63 -10.13
CA LYS A 95 -11.67 10.59 -10.44
C LYS A 95 -10.91 11.16 -9.24
N SER A 96 -11.30 10.79 -8.02
CA SER A 96 -10.61 11.18 -6.79
C SER A 96 -9.47 10.20 -6.52
N PRO A 97 -8.22 10.67 -6.35
CA PRO A 97 -7.11 9.79 -6.02
C PRO A 97 -7.37 9.07 -4.70
N CYS A 98 -7.14 7.76 -4.69
CA CYS A 98 -7.33 6.93 -3.52
C CYS A 98 -6.19 5.91 -3.42
N GLY A 99 -6.10 5.26 -2.28
CA GLY A 99 -5.17 4.17 -2.11
C GLY A 99 -5.21 3.56 -0.74
N SER A 100 -4.40 2.51 -0.59
CA SER A 100 -4.12 1.87 0.68
C SER A 100 -2.64 1.58 0.80
N SER A 101 -2.17 1.53 2.05
CA SER A 101 -0.80 1.30 2.43
C SER A 101 -0.79 0.30 3.57
N LEU A 102 0.02 -0.73 3.43
CA LEU A 102 0.15 -1.80 4.40
C LEU A 102 1.62 -1.97 4.77
N LEU A 103 1.94 -1.75 6.03
CA LEU A 103 3.28 -1.90 6.58
C LEU A 103 3.31 -3.16 7.45
N GLY A 104 4.21 -4.09 7.15
CA GLY A 104 4.38 -5.33 7.89
C GLY A 104 5.81 -5.53 8.38
N TYR A 105 5.95 -5.91 9.65
CA TYR A 105 7.20 -6.39 10.22
C TYR A 105 7.18 -7.92 10.24
N LEU A 106 8.14 -8.55 9.56
CA LEU A 106 8.24 -10.00 9.44
C LEU A 106 9.53 -10.52 10.05
N THR A 107 9.49 -11.71 10.64
CA THR A 107 10.72 -12.42 11.04
C THR A 107 11.51 -12.86 9.80
N ASN A 108 12.76 -13.31 10.00
CA ASN A 108 13.56 -13.92 8.93
C ASN A 108 12.95 -15.21 8.35
N LYS A 109 11.91 -15.76 8.98
CA LYS A 109 11.12 -16.90 8.51
C LYS A 109 9.82 -16.49 7.81
N LEU A 110 9.63 -15.19 7.56
CA LEU A 110 8.41 -14.60 6.99
C LEU A 110 7.17 -14.77 7.88
N GLU A 111 7.34 -14.82 9.20
CA GLU A 111 6.24 -14.83 10.16
C GLU A 111 5.88 -13.40 10.55
N LEU A 112 4.59 -13.08 10.62
CA LEU A 112 4.11 -11.74 10.98
C LEU A 112 4.39 -11.42 12.45
N MET A 113 5.03 -10.27 12.68
CA MET A 113 5.25 -9.71 14.00
C MET A 113 4.21 -8.63 14.30
N GLU A 114 4.09 -7.65 13.39
CA GLU A 114 3.16 -6.52 13.50
C GLU A 114 2.77 -6.03 12.10
N GLN A 115 1.58 -5.44 12.00
CA GLN A 115 1.02 -4.91 10.77
C GLN A 115 0.28 -3.60 11.04
N HIS A 116 0.43 -2.61 10.15
CA HIS A 116 -0.38 -1.39 10.13
C HIS A 116 -0.99 -1.18 8.76
N SER A 117 -2.30 -1.01 8.72
CA SER A 117 -3.05 -0.71 7.50
C SER A 117 -3.56 0.72 7.53
N GLN A 118 -3.44 1.41 6.39
CA GLN A 118 -3.98 2.75 6.18
C GLN A 118 -4.66 2.81 4.82
N GLU A 119 -5.84 3.42 4.78
CA GLU A 119 -6.56 3.75 3.55
C GLU A 119 -6.70 5.25 3.44
N PHE A 120 -6.70 5.78 2.22
CA PHE A 120 -6.92 7.19 1.99
C PHE A 120 -7.76 7.48 0.75
N ILE A 121 -8.50 8.58 0.82
CA ILE A 121 -9.17 9.21 -0.32
C ILE A 121 -8.81 10.70 -0.31
N LYS A 122 -8.43 11.23 -1.47
CA LYS A 122 -8.14 12.65 -1.68
C LYS A 122 -9.27 13.30 -2.46
N GLN A 123 -9.84 14.36 -1.91
CA GLN A 123 -10.89 15.15 -2.52
C GLN A 123 -10.36 16.54 -2.85
N SER A 124 -10.56 16.98 -4.10
CA SER A 124 -10.26 18.35 -4.50
C SER A 124 -11.38 19.28 -4.05
N LEU A 125 -11.07 20.25 -3.20
CA LEU A 125 -12.02 21.29 -2.76
C LEU A 125 -11.98 22.55 -3.63
N GLY A 126 -11.09 22.57 -4.64
CA GLY A 126 -10.95 23.67 -5.60
C GLY A 126 -10.03 24.79 -5.11
N PHE A 127 -10.08 25.92 -5.80
CA PHE A 127 -9.28 27.10 -5.48
C PHE A 127 -10.01 28.01 -4.49
N GLN A 128 -9.29 28.51 -3.50
CA GLN A 128 -9.79 29.52 -2.57
C GLN A 128 -8.75 30.63 -2.40
N THR A 129 -9.21 31.87 -2.28
CA THR A 129 -8.36 33.01 -1.91
C THR A 129 -8.24 33.10 -0.40
N ILE A 130 -7.02 33.00 0.11
CA ILE A 130 -6.73 33.04 1.55
C ILE A 130 -5.84 34.24 1.85
N GLN A 131 -6.07 34.86 3.00
CA GLN A 131 -5.27 35.98 3.48
C GLN A 131 -4.04 35.47 4.23
N LEU A 132 -2.85 35.73 3.69
CA LEU A 132 -1.55 35.49 4.31
C LEU A 132 -0.95 36.83 4.74
N GLY A 133 -1.29 37.26 5.96
CA GLY A 133 -0.87 38.57 6.48
C GLY A 133 -1.47 39.72 5.69
N HIS A 134 -0.64 40.46 4.94
CA HIS A 134 -1.09 41.58 4.09
C HIS A 134 -1.30 41.19 2.62
N GLN A 135 -1.10 39.92 2.27
CA GLN A 135 -1.20 39.43 0.90
C GLN A 135 -2.35 38.44 0.75
N GLN A 136 -3.04 38.51 -0.39
CA GLN A 136 -3.97 37.47 -0.84
C GLN A 136 -3.22 36.48 -1.71
N ALA A 137 -3.39 35.20 -1.42
CA ALA A 137 -2.90 34.12 -2.25
C ALA A 137 -4.08 33.23 -2.65
N GLU A 138 -4.14 32.86 -3.93
CA GLU A 138 -5.00 31.79 -4.39
C GLU A 138 -4.31 30.45 -4.12
N MET A 139 -5.03 29.52 -3.47
CA MET A 139 -4.53 28.21 -3.09
C MET A 139 -5.48 27.13 -3.57
N PHE A 140 -4.94 26.04 -4.11
CA PHE A 140 -5.71 24.83 -4.39
C PHE A 140 -5.77 23.97 -3.13
N ILE A 141 -6.97 23.58 -2.73
CA ILE A 141 -7.19 22.84 -1.48
C ILE A 141 -7.49 21.38 -1.80
N VAL A 142 -6.74 20.50 -1.14
CA VAL A 142 -6.96 19.05 -1.17
C VAL A 142 -7.28 18.58 0.24
N GLU A 143 -8.41 17.92 0.42
CA GLU A 143 -8.73 17.20 1.64
C GLU A 143 -8.32 15.73 1.48
N GLN A 144 -7.58 15.19 2.44
CA GLN A 144 -7.26 13.78 2.51
C GLN A 144 -7.90 13.20 3.78
N THR A 145 -8.77 12.22 3.59
CA THR A 145 -9.30 11.42 4.70
C THR A 145 -8.49 10.15 4.81
N ILE A 146 -8.01 9.84 6.01
CA ILE A 146 -7.24 8.63 6.32
C ILE A 146 -8.06 7.75 7.26
N HIS A 147 -8.15 6.47 6.93
CA HIS A 147 -8.74 5.42 7.76
C HIS A 147 -7.64 4.45 8.19
N SER A 148 -7.56 4.17 9.48
CA SER A 148 -6.69 3.15 10.08
C SER A 148 -7.58 2.08 10.72
N GLU A 149 -7.08 0.86 10.92
CA GLU A 149 -7.85 -0.18 11.61
C GLU A 149 -8.03 0.14 13.10
N GLU A 150 -7.06 0.84 13.70
CA GLU A 150 -6.97 1.07 15.13
C GLU A 150 -7.44 2.48 15.56
N ASP A 151 -7.62 3.40 14.60
CA ASP A 151 -7.91 4.82 14.87
C ASP A 151 -9.24 5.30 14.28
N ILE A 152 -9.78 6.37 14.88
CA ILE A 152 -10.91 7.11 14.31
C ILE A 152 -10.44 7.79 13.02
N PRO A 153 -11.22 7.73 11.92
CA PRO A 153 -10.86 8.41 10.69
C PRO A 153 -10.59 9.89 10.92
N PHE A 154 -9.52 10.40 10.33
CA PHE A 154 -9.18 11.81 10.41
C PHE A 154 -9.01 12.40 9.01
N SER A 155 -9.38 13.67 8.87
CA SER A 155 -9.19 14.43 7.63
C SER A 155 -8.15 15.52 7.85
N CYS A 156 -7.24 15.67 6.90
CA CYS A 156 -6.30 16.79 6.84
C CYS A 156 -6.49 17.56 5.53
N GLN A 157 -6.34 18.89 5.61
CA GLN A 157 -6.41 19.76 4.44
C GLN A 157 -5.01 20.27 4.08
N PHE A 158 -4.64 20.08 2.82
CA PHE A 158 -3.41 20.57 2.23
C PHE A 158 -3.74 21.79 1.37
N TYR A 159 -3.01 22.87 1.61
CA TYR A 159 -3.09 24.11 0.84
C TYR A 159 -1.89 24.17 -0.08
N LEU A 160 -2.15 24.01 -1.38
CA LEU A 160 -1.12 24.01 -2.41
C LEU A 160 -1.10 25.40 -3.06
N LEU A 161 0.06 26.05 -3.02
CA LEU A 161 0.28 27.28 -3.76
C LEU A 161 0.29 26.98 -5.26
N SER A 162 -0.20 27.92 -6.06
CA SER A 162 -0.27 27.79 -7.52
C SER A 162 1.11 27.75 -8.20
N ASP A 163 2.20 28.07 -7.49
CA ASP A 163 3.56 28.15 -8.02
C ASP A 163 4.35 26.83 -7.95
N GLY A 164 3.81 25.79 -7.30
CA GLY A 164 4.36 24.43 -7.30
C GLY A 164 5.39 24.17 -6.21
#